data_AF-K9F4V6-F1
#
_entry.id   AF-K9F4V6-F1
#
_cell.length_a   1.000
_cell.length_b   1.000
_cell.length_c   1.000
_cell.angle_alpha   90.00
_cell.angle_beta   90.00
_cell.angle_gamma   90.00
#
_symmetry.space_group_name_H-M   'P 1'
#
loop_
_entity.id
_entity.type
_entity.pdbx_description
1 polymer ?
#
loop_
_entity_poly.entity_id
_entity_poly.type
_entity_poly.pdbx_seq_one_letter_code
_entity_poly.pdbx_strand_id
1 'polypeptide(L)'
;MDLPSASFSFFLPSIYDGNKLECRIHLPPAPQNIESATSWPNRGAIVAHPYATLGGSHNDPVVSFIGSELLQAGCIVGTFNFRGAGDSEGRTSWTAKPELGDYVSFYGFMLQYLHFLKLALAPREEVGPQRPRKTSDEVKVSSDIHLILGGYSYGSLIASHVPTLDTMLDLFQYSSTTTSTNTSEPIYGIWSTAKQLTALSLEQLQMSHRLSDAPDLRALTTSISYLLVSPLLPPISQLLTLFSTLSLKVKIGTPEGSHIPCARPADQQSTHHTLALFGDQDTFTSVEKLERWSGDMVHKPCSRFQFRVINGAGHFWRENGAEVRARRALQEWLREIW
;
A
#
# COMPACT_ATOMS: atom_id res chain seq x y z
N MET A 1 -4.24 21.21 0.58
CA MET A 1 -3.20 21.06 1.61
C MET A 1 -2.27 19.96 1.14
N ASP A 2 -0.98 20.22 1.12
CA ASP A 2 0.01 19.20 0.74
C ASP A 2 0.17 18.15 1.84
N LEU A 3 0.85 17.05 1.55
CA LEU A 3 1.18 16.05 2.56
C LEU A 3 2.17 16.68 3.56
N PRO A 4 1.91 16.64 4.87
CA PRO A 4 2.84 17.18 5.86
C PRO A 4 4.13 16.38 5.89
N SER A 5 5.18 16.94 6.51
CA SER A 5 6.46 16.25 6.74
C SER A 5 6.24 14.86 7.34
N ALA A 6 7.08 13.90 6.91
CA ALA A 6 7.02 12.54 7.43
C ALA A 6 7.24 12.50 8.94
N SER A 7 6.46 11.66 9.63
CA SER A 7 6.67 11.34 11.04
C SER A 7 7.94 10.52 11.22
N PHE A 8 8.20 9.61 10.29
CA PHE A 8 9.43 8.82 10.26
C PHE A 8 9.98 8.75 8.83
N SER A 9 11.30 8.93 8.71
CA SER A 9 12.07 8.64 7.51
C SER A 9 13.09 7.55 7.85
N PHE A 10 13.16 6.51 7.05
CA PHE A 10 13.97 5.31 7.33
C PHE A 10 14.32 4.60 6.04
N PHE A 11 15.09 3.52 6.16
CA PHE A 11 15.46 2.70 5.03
C PHE A 11 14.97 1.26 5.21
N LEU A 12 14.57 0.63 4.12
CA LEU A 12 14.25 -0.80 4.07
C LEU A 12 15.11 -1.51 3.03
N PRO A 13 15.49 -2.78 3.26
CA PRO A 13 16.10 -3.59 2.23
C PRO A 13 15.04 -4.07 1.21
N SER A 14 15.36 -3.99 -0.07
CA SER A 14 14.56 -4.62 -1.13
C SER A 14 14.62 -6.14 -0.98
N ILE A 15 13.48 -6.83 -1.04
CA ILE A 15 13.45 -8.29 -1.04
C ILE A 15 13.95 -8.88 -2.37
N TYR A 16 14.14 -8.04 -3.39
CA TYR A 16 14.66 -8.46 -4.68
C TYR A 16 16.17 -8.73 -4.61
N ASP A 17 16.93 -7.79 -4.04
CA ASP A 17 18.40 -7.79 -4.07
C ASP A 17 19.07 -7.18 -2.83
N GLY A 18 18.30 -6.79 -1.81
CA GLY A 18 18.82 -6.19 -0.57
C GLY A 18 19.12 -4.70 -0.66
N ASN A 19 18.96 -4.07 -1.84
CA ASN A 19 19.23 -2.64 -2.03
C ASN A 19 18.42 -1.80 -1.04
N LYS A 20 19.05 -0.76 -0.52
CA LYS A 20 18.44 0.15 0.44
C LYS A 20 17.40 1.06 -0.25
N LEU A 21 16.18 1.07 0.26
CA LEU A 21 15.05 1.88 -0.21
C LEU A 21 14.75 2.99 0.78
N GLU A 22 14.67 4.23 0.32
CA GLU A 22 14.28 5.38 1.14
C GLU A 22 12.76 5.38 1.35
N CYS A 23 12.33 5.30 2.60
CA CYS A 23 10.93 5.12 2.99
C CYS A 23 10.50 6.20 3.99
N ARG A 24 9.20 6.51 3.98
CA ARG A 24 8.55 7.49 4.87
C ARG A 24 7.21 6.98 5.37
N ILE A 25 6.91 7.30 6.63
CA ILE A 25 5.60 7.11 7.25
C ILE A 25 5.08 8.44 7.75
N HIS A 26 3.82 8.72 7.45
CA HIS A 26 3.07 9.87 7.89
C HIS A 26 1.97 9.38 8.82
N LEU A 27 2.12 9.72 10.09
CA LEU A 27 1.07 9.47 11.06
C LEU A 27 -0.01 10.55 10.93
N PRO A 28 -1.28 10.14 10.94
CA PRO A 28 -2.38 11.09 11.02
C PRO A 28 -2.31 11.84 12.36
N PRO A 29 -2.91 13.04 12.46
CA PRO A 29 -2.86 13.85 13.67
C PRO A 29 -3.31 13.03 14.88
N ALA A 30 -2.53 13.06 15.96
CA ALA A 30 -2.81 12.27 17.16
C ALA A 30 -4.24 12.55 17.65
N PRO A 31 -5.00 11.51 18.00
CA PRO A 31 -6.33 11.68 18.57
C PRO A 31 -6.17 12.42 19.90
N GLN A 32 -6.93 13.49 20.10
CA GLN A 32 -6.79 14.36 21.28
C GLN A 32 -7.12 13.65 22.61
N ASN A 33 -7.78 12.49 22.57
CA ASN A 33 -8.19 11.69 23.73
C ASN A 33 -7.80 10.21 23.59
N ILE A 34 -7.46 9.56 24.71
CA ILE A 34 -7.06 8.14 24.80
C ILE A 34 -8.16 7.19 24.28
N GLU A 35 -9.43 7.48 24.56
CA GLU A 35 -10.58 6.71 24.04
C GLU A 35 -10.68 6.78 22.51
N SER A 36 -10.28 7.92 21.92
CA SER A 36 -10.22 8.09 20.46
C SER A 36 -9.00 7.38 19.85
N ALA A 37 -7.97 7.09 20.64
CA ALA A 37 -6.81 6.31 20.23
C ALA A 37 -7.08 4.80 20.18
N THR A 38 -7.85 4.28 21.14
CA THR A 38 -8.25 2.86 21.14
C THR A 38 -9.33 2.56 20.09
N SER A 39 -10.09 3.57 19.67
CA SER A 39 -11.03 3.48 18.54
C SER A 39 -10.41 3.86 17.19
N TRP A 40 -9.09 4.12 17.12
CA TRP A 40 -8.45 4.53 15.88
C TRP A 40 -8.64 3.43 14.82
N PRO A 41 -9.31 3.72 13.68
CA PRO A 41 -9.48 2.72 12.65
C PRO A 41 -8.11 2.42 12.05
N ASN A 42 -7.64 1.18 12.17
CA ASN A 42 -6.31 0.80 11.74
C ASN A 42 -6.23 0.70 10.21
N ARG A 43 -6.13 1.87 9.59
CA ARG A 43 -6.15 2.07 8.15
C ARG A 43 -4.76 2.48 7.69
N GLY A 44 -4.25 1.79 6.68
CA GLY A 44 -3.01 2.13 6.02
C GLY A 44 -3.21 2.48 4.56
N ALA A 45 -2.30 3.25 3.99
CA ALA A 45 -2.23 3.46 2.56
C ALA A 45 -0.78 3.56 2.08
N ILE A 46 -0.48 2.97 0.92
CA ILE A 46 0.79 3.14 0.21
C ILE A 46 0.54 4.01 -1.02
N VAL A 47 1.39 5.02 -1.24
CA VAL A 47 1.34 5.85 -2.46
C VAL A 47 2.69 5.81 -3.17
N ALA A 48 2.80 4.96 -4.18
CA ALA A 48 4.01 4.85 -5.00
C ALA A 48 4.08 5.92 -6.08
N HIS A 49 5.29 6.42 -6.33
CA HIS A 49 5.57 7.55 -7.21
C HIS A 49 5.69 7.16 -8.70
N PRO A 50 5.70 8.14 -9.64
CA PRO A 50 5.80 7.85 -11.07
C PRO A 50 7.24 7.49 -11.48
N TYR A 51 7.51 7.33 -12.77
CA TYR A 51 8.78 6.77 -13.23
C TYR A 51 10.01 7.57 -12.77
N ALA A 52 10.94 6.91 -12.06
CA ALA A 52 12.08 7.54 -11.41
C ALA A 52 13.01 8.30 -12.38
N THR A 53 13.26 7.74 -13.56
CA THR A 53 14.15 8.36 -14.56
C THR A 53 13.60 9.65 -15.17
N LEU A 54 12.29 9.91 -15.02
CA LEU A 54 11.65 11.17 -15.41
C LEU A 54 11.46 12.13 -14.22
N GLY A 55 12.21 11.92 -13.13
CA GLY A 55 12.16 12.76 -11.93
C GLY A 55 11.11 12.33 -10.91
N GLY A 56 10.44 11.19 -11.10
CA GLY A 56 9.49 10.66 -10.12
C GLY A 56 10.16 10.31 -8.80
N SER A 57 9.56 10.74 -7.69
CA SER A 57 9.97 10.40 -6.32
C SER A 57 8.79 10.53 -5.37
N HIS A 58 8.92 10.08 -4.13
CA HIS A 58 7.90 10.29 -3.09
C HIS A 58 7.60 11.78 -2.81
N ASN A 59 8.44 12.72 -3.28
CA ASN A 59 8.19 14.17 -3.22
C ASN A 59 7.34 14.68 -4.41
N ASP A 60 6.85 13.82 -5.28
CA ASP A 60 6.03 14.21 -6.43
C ASP A 60 4.73 14.91 -5.96
N PRO A 61 4.33 16.04 -6.58
CA PRO A 61 3.12 16.78 -6.16
C PRO A 61 1.84 15.94 -6.18
N VAL A 62 1.73 14.99 -7.12
CA VAL A 62 0.58 14.07 -7.20
C VAL A 62 0.57 13.11 -6.03
N VAL A 63 1.74 12.55 -5.69
CA VAL A 63 1.91 11.71 -4.50
C VAL A 63 1.56 12.49 -3.24
N SER A 64 2.01 13.75 -3.14
CA SER A 64 1.73 14.65 -2.01
C SER A 64 0.23 14.90 -1.84
N PHE A 65 -0.49 15.33 -2.88
CA PHE A 65 -1.92 15.64 -2.70
C PHE A 65 -2.75 14.39 -2.39
N ILE A 66 -2.47 13.26 -3.06
CA ILE A 66 -3.16 11.98 -2.81
C ILE A 66 -2.88 11.51 -1.39
N GLY A 67 -1.62 11.53 -0.96
CA GLY A 67 -1.21 11.17 0.39
C GLY A 67 -1.90 12.06 1.43
N SER A 68 -2.03 13.36 1.18
CA SER A 68 -2.69 14.29 2.10
C SER A 68 -4.18 13.95 2.30
N GLU A 69 -4.90 13.59 1.24
CA GLU A 69 -6.31 13.17 1.35
C GLU A 69 -6.46 11.86 2.12
N LEU A 70 -5.58 10.89 1.89
CA LEU A 70 -5.56 9.62 2.61
C LEU A 70 -5.26 9.84 4.11
N LEU A 71 -4.30 10.70 4.42
CA LEU A 71 -3.94 11.06 5.79
C LEU A 71 -5.10 11.74 6.53
N GLN A 72 -5.78 12.68 5.87
CA GLN A 72 -6.97 13.35 6.40
C GLN A 72 -8.15 12.40 6.60
N ALA A 73 -8.24 11.32 5.81
CA ALA A 73 -9.23 10.26 5.99
C ALA A 73 -8.89 9.28 7.14
N GLY A 74 -7.82 9.55 7.89
CA GLY A 74 -7.40 8.76 9.05
C GLY A 74 -6.50 7.57 8.71
N CYS A 75 -5.98 7.49 7.48
CA CYS A 75 -4.99 6.47 7.13
C CYS A 75 -3.60 6.86 7.64
N ILE A 76 -2.83 5.88 8.10
CA ILE A 76 -1.38 5.96 8.14
C ILE A 76 -0.87 5.86 6.70
N VAL A 77 -0.17 6.88 6.22
CA VAL A 77 0.28 6.95 4.83
C VAL A 77 1.76 6.62 4.75
N GLY A 78 2.09 5.61 3.95
CA GLY A 78 3.45 5.24 3.58
C GLY A 78 3.78 5.71 2.17
N THR A 79 4.94 6.34 2.02
CA THR A 79 5.53 6.66 0.71
C THR A 79 6.96 6.16 0.69
N PHE A 80 7.45 5.72 -0.45
CA PHE A 80 8.83 5.25 -0.58
C PHE A 80 9.35 5.57 -1.97
N ASN A 81 10.67 5.63 -2.11
CA ASN A 81 11.32 5.73 -3.40
C ASN A 81 11.61 4.32 -3.93
N PHE A 82 11.24 4.07 -5.18
CA PHE A 82 11.76 2.94 -5.95
C PHE A 82 13.28 3.11 -6.12
N ARG A 83 13.97 2.00 -6.40
CA ARG A 83 15.38 2.02 -6.80
C ARG A 83 15.69 3.08 -7.85
N GLY A 84 16.77 3.82 -7.65
CA GLY A 84 17.19 4.91 -8.54
C GLY A 84 16.43 6.23 -8.39
N ALA A 85 15.52 6.36 -7.41
CA ALA A 85 14.94 7.65 -7.00
C ALA A 85 15.44 8.08 -5.61
N GLY A 86 15.68 9.38 -5.45
CA GLY A 86 16.17 9.97 -4.20
C GLY A 86 17.40 9.24 -3.65
N ASP A 87 17.34 8.87 -2.37
CA ASP A 87 18.43 8.15 -1.69
C ASP A 87 18.29 6.61 -1.75
N SER A 88 17.40 6.10 -2.61
CA SER A 88 17.26 4.66 -2.83
C SER A 88 18.36 4.13 -3.76
N GLU A 89 19.01 3.07 -3.33
CA GLU A 89 20.08 2.40 -4.06
C GLU A 89 19.60 1.72 -5.35
N GLY A 90 20.56 1.34 -6.18
CA GLY A 90 20.29 0.69 -7.45
C GLY A 90 19.94 1.67 -8.57
N ARG A 91 19.27 1.15 -9.59
CA ARG A 91 18.82 1.92 -10.77
C ARG A 91 17.51 1.37 -11.28
N THR A 92 16.73 2.22 -11.92
CA THR A 92 15.50 1.82 -12.57
C THR A 92 15.77 0.75 -13.63
N SER A 93 14.98 -0.30 -13.61
CA SER A 93 15.02 -1.41 -14.53
C SER A 93 13.99 -1.22 -15.64
N TRP A 94 14.30 -1.81 -16.79
CA TRP A 94 13.37 -1.86 -17.92
C TRP A 94 12.33 -2.98 -17.80
N THR A 95 12.46 -3.86 -16.79
CA THR A 95 11.56 -5.03 -16.64
C THR A 95 10.49 -4.84 -15.58
N ALA A 96 10.60 -3.78 -14.76
CA ALA A 96 9.78 -3.53 -13.58
C ALA A 96 9.78 -4.61 -12.48
N LYS A 97 10.46 -5.76 -12.65
CA LYS A 97 10.55 -6.83 -11.63
C LYS A 97 11.28 -6.39 -10.35
N PRO A 98 12.42 -5.69 -10.45
CA PRO A 98 13.10 -5.19 -9.27
C PRO A 98 12.29 -4.10 -8.55
N GLU A 99 11.60 -3.22 -9.28
CA GLU A 99 10.66 -2.24 -8.71
C GLU A 99 9.45 -2.91 -8.03
N LEU A 100 8.96 -4.02 -8.60
CA LEU A 100 7.93 -4.84 -7.96
C LEU A 100 8.43 -5.40 -6.62
N GLY A 101 9.69 -5.84 -6.56
CA GLY A 101 10.30 -6.28 -5.31
C GLY A 101 10.42 -5.15 -4.27
N ASP A 102 10.72 -3.94 -4.72
CA ASP A 102 10.76 -2.75 -3.84
C ASP A 102 9.37 -2.45 -3.26
N TYR A 103 8.32 -2.51 -4.09
CA TYR A 103 6.93 -2.34 -3.61
C TYR A 103 6.57 -3.45 -2.61
N VAL A 104 6.93 -4.70 -2.89
CA VAL A 104 6.63 -5.84 -2.01
C VAL A 104 7.34 -5.70 -0.66
N SER A 105 8.59 -5.20 -0.63
CA SER A 105 9.27 -4.86 0.64
C SER A 105 8.45 -3.89 1.47
N PHE A 106 8.00 -2.79 0.86
CA PHE A 106 7.26 -1.76 1.58
C PHE A 106 5.84 -2.21 1.94
N TYR A 107 5.21 -3.05 1.12
CA TYR A 107 3.94 -3.68 1.44
C TYR A 107 4.06 -4.63 2.65
N GLY A 108 5.07 -5.49 2.68
CA GLY A 108 5.35 -6.34 3.85
C GLY A 108 5.60 -5.52 5.13
N PHE A 109 6.38 -4.45 5.03
CA PHE A 109 6.59 -3.50 6.12
C PHE A 109 5.26 -2.93 6.64
N MET A 110 4.42 -2.42 5.74
CA MET A 110 3.14 -1.82 6.12
C MET A 110 2.20 -2.83 6.78
N LEU A 111 2.14 -4.07 6.28
CA LEU A 111 1.38 -5.13 6.93
C LEU A 111 1.88 -5.36 8.36
N GLN A 112 3.17 -5.61 8.55
CA GLN A 112 3.74 -5.88 9.88
C GLN A 112 3.54 -4.70 10.83
N TYR A 113 3.81 -3.48 10.36
CA TYR A 113 3.66 -2.25 11.15
C TYR A 113 2.21 -2.04 11.62
N LEU A 114 1.22 -2.19 10.74
CA LEU A 114 -0.20 -2.07 11.12
C LEU A 114 -0.63 -3.19 12.07
N HIS A 115 -0.15 -4.42 11.89
CA HIS A 115 -0.46 -5.52 12.82
C HIS A 115 0.12 -5.28 14.20
N PHE A 116 1.39 -4.84 14.29
CA PHE A 116 2.01 -4.48 15.56
C PHE A 116 1.25 -3.36 16.28
N LEU A 117 0.84 -2.32 15.56
CA LEU A 117 0.02 -1.25 16.12
C LEU A 117 -1.33 -1.77 16.63
N LYS A 118 -2.06 -2.58 15.86
CA LYS A 118 -3.36 -3.11 16.27
C LYS A 118 -3.26 -3.94 17.55
N LEU A 119 -2.29 -4.84 17.59
CA LEU A 119 -2.10 -5.75 18.73
C LEU A 119 -1.65 -5.00 19.98
N ALA A 120 -0.81 -3.96 19.82
CA ALA A 120 -0.38 -3.14 20.94
C ALA A 120 -1.50 -2.26 21.51
N LEU A 121 -2.44 -1.83 20.68
CA LEU A 121 -3.58 -0.98 21.06
C LEU A 121 -4.84 -1.78 21.45
N ALA A 122 -4.84 -3.10 21.26
CA ALA A 122 -5.98 -3.94 21.63
C ALA A 122 -6.29 -3.82 23.13
N PRO A 123 -7.56 -3.62 23.53
CA PRO A 123 -7.94 -3.58 24.93
C PRO A 123 -7.48 -4.85 25.64
N ARG A 124 -6.84 -4.72 26.80
CA ARG A 124 -6.57 -5.87 27.65
C ARG A 124 -7.91 -6.41 28.14
N GLU A 125 -8.26 -7.64 27.78
CA GLU A 125 -9.34 -8.33 28.46
C GLU A 125 -8.95 -8.45 29.94
N GLU A 126 -9.58 -7.65 30.80
CA GLU A 126 -9.63 -7.97 32.22
C GLU A 126 -10.43 -9.27 32.36
N VAL A 127 -9.82 -10.28 32.98
CA VAL A 127 -10.46 -11.57 33.28
C VAL A 127 -11.59 -11.33 34.28
N GLY A 128 -12.77 -10.95 33.77
CA GLY A 128 -14.03 -10.85 34.50
C GLY A 128 -15.00 -11.95 34.05
N PRO A 129 -15.90 -12.44 34.92
CA PRO A 129 -16.74 -13.59 34.63
C PRO A 129 -17.69 -13.29 33.45
N GLN A 130 -17.63 -14.16 32.44
CA GLN A 130 -18.32 -14.02 31.16
C GLN A 130 -19.84 -13.86 31.32
N ARG A 131 -20.40 -12.82 30.68
CA ARG A 131 -21.83 -12.76 30.35
C ARG A 131 -22.05 -13.25 28.92
N PRO A 132 -23.09 -14.05 28.65
CA PRO A 132 -23.32 -14.62 27.33
C PRO A 132 -23.72 -13.51 26.34
N ARG A 133 -23.01 -13.44 25.20
CA ARG A 133 -23.33 -12.56 24.07
C ARG A 133 -24.67 -12.99 23.45
N LYS A 134 -25.65 -12.08 23.42
CA LYS A 134 -26.88 -12.24 22.64
C LYS A 134 -26.56 -12.15 21.15
N THR A 135 -26.99 -13.15 20.40
CA THR A 135 -26.93 -13.24 18.94
C THR A 135 -28.19 -12.61 18.33
N SER A 136 -28.05 -11.42 17.74
CA SER A 136 -28.90 -10.92 16.64
C SER A 136 -28.39 -9.55 16.21
N ASP A 137 -27.80 -9.49 15.01
CA ASP A 137 -27.94 -8.45 13.98
C ASP A 137 -26.85 -8.70 12.94
N GLU A 138 -27.15 -8.50 11.66
CA GLU A 138 -26.24 -8.71 10.52
C GLU A 138 -24.91 -7.96 10.76
N VAL A 139 -23.90 -8.67 11.24
CA VAL A 139 -22.59 -8.08 11.54
C VAL A 139 -21.94 -7.76 10.20
N LYS A 140 -21.94 -6.48 9.82
CA LYS A 140 -20.99 -5.94 8.83
C LYS A 140 -19.60 -6.32 9.35
N VAL A 141 -18.99 -7.38 8.78
CA VAL A 141 -17.67 -7.87 9.18
C VAL A 141 -16.68 -6.77 8.83
N SER A 142 -16.45 -5.85 9.77
CA SER A 142 -15.42 -4.83 9.67
C SER A 142 -14.09 -5.54 9.86
N SER A 143 -13.19 -5.40 8.89
CA SER A 143 -11.82 -5.89 9.03
C SER A 143 -11.11 -5.16 10.17
N ASP A 144 -10.16 -5.83 10.81
CA ASP A 144 -9.30 -5.25 11.84
C ASP A 144 -8.34 -4.23 11.25
N ILE A 145 -7.89 -4.48 10.03
CA ILE A 145 -6.94 -3.68 9.26
C ILE A 145 -7.50 -3.48 7.84
N HIS A 146 -7.41 -2.25 7.34
CA HIS A 146 -7.69 -1.95 5.94
C HIS A 146 -6.48 -1.27 5.32
N LEU A 147 -5.93 -1.84 4.24
CA LEU A 147 -4.76 -1.31 3.56
C LEU A 147 -5.07 -0.97 2.10
N ILE A 148 -4.80 0.27 1.71
CA ILE A 148 -4.89 0.75 0.33
C ILE A 148 -3.52 0.62 -0.34
N LEU A 149 -3.45 -0.16 -1.42
CA LEU A 149 -2.28 -0.30 -2.28
C LEU A 149 -2.41 0.66 -3.45
N GLY A 150 -1.72 1.80 -3.36
CA GLY A 150 -1.84 2.89 -4.31
C GLY A 150 -0.57 3.16 -5.10
N GLY A 151 -0.76 3.84 -6.23
CA GLY A 151 0.35 4.42 -6.99
C GLY A 151 -0.13 5.38 -8.07
N TYR A 152 0.79 6.22 -8.53
CA TYR A 152 0.59 7.17 -9.62
C TYR A 152 1.46 6.81 -10.83
N SER A 153 0.85 6.81 -12.03
CA SER A 153 1.52 6.53 -13.30
C SER A 153 2.26 5.19 -13.25
N TYR A 154 3.58 5.17 -13.41
CA TYR A 154 4.40 3.96 -13.24
C TYR A 154 4.18 3.28 -11.87
N GLY A 155 4.02 4.03 -10.78
CA GLY A 155 3.71 3.47 -9.47
C GLY A 155 2.37 2.73 -9.44
N SER A 156 1.37 3.19 -10.19
CA SER A 156 0.07 2.49 -10.32
C SER A 156 0.21 1.18 -11.09
N LEU A 157 1.10 1.15 -12.10
CA LEU A 157 1.43 -0.04 -12.85
C LEU A 157 2.09 -1.08 -11.93
N ILE A 158 3.04 -0.69 -11.09
CA ILE A 158 3.66 -1.62 -10.13
C ILE A 158 2.61 -2.08 -9.09
N ALA A 159 1.85 -1.16 -8.50
CA ALA A 159 0.80 -1.46 -7.52
C ALA A 159 -0.23 -2.47 -8.06
N SER A 160 -0.55 -2.42 -9.36
CA SER A 160 -1.47 -3.37 -10.00
C SER A 160 -0.96 -4.81 -10.08
N HIS A 161 0.35 -5.03 -9.98
CA HIS A 161 1.00 -6.34 -10.15
C HIS A 161 1.50 -6.95 -8.85
N VAL A 162 1.25 -6.31 -7.71
CA VAL A 162 1.66 -6.82 -6.40
C VAL A 162 1.01 -8.18 -6.11
N PRO A 163 1.68 -9.05 -5.33
CA PRO A 163 1.11 -10.33 -4.90
C PRO A 163 -0.18 -10.14 -4.08
N THR A 164 -0.98 -11.20 -4.04
CA THR A 164 -2.22 -11.24 -3.23
C THR A 164 -1.91 -11.13 -1.74
N LEU A 165 -2.91 -10.73 -0.94
CA LEU A 165 -2.77 -10.68 0.52
C LEU A 165 -2.29 -12.02 1.10
N ASP A 166 -2.90 -13.14 0.72
CA ASP A 166 -2.49 -14.46 1.23
C ASP A 166 -1.00 -14.74 0.96
N THR A 167 -0.54 -14.44 -0.25
CA THR A 167 0.87 -14.58 -0.61
C THR A 167 1.78 -13.69 0.23
N MET A 168 1.34 -12.47 0.53
CA MET A 168 2.09 -11.52 1.35
C MET A 168 2.13 -11.94 2.82
N LEU A 169 1.01 -12.44 3.36
CA LEU A 169 0.94 -12.97 4.72
C LEU A 169 1.90 -14.16 4.86
N ASP A 170 1.89 -15.10 3.91
CA ASP A 170 2.80 -16.25 3.94
C ASP A 170 4.26 -15.85 3.81
N LEU A 171 4.58 -14.88 2.94
CA LEU A 171 5.94 -14.38 2.71
C LEU A 171 6.52 -13.68 3.94
N PHE A 172 5.71 -12.89 4.64
CA PHE A 172 6.14 -12.06 5.77
C PHE A 172 5.75 -12.65 7.13
N GLN A 173 5.21 -13.87 7.17
CA GLN A 173 4.98 -14.62 8.41
C GLN A 173 6.33 -15.01 9.00
N TYR A 174 6.80 -14.23 9.97
CA TYR A 174 8.04 -14.53 10.67
C TYR A 174 7.79 -15.53 11.80
N SER A 175 8.52 -16.65 11.79
CA SER A 175 8.59 -17.59 12.92
C SER A 175 9.98 -17.54 13.54
N SER A 176 10.07 -17.38 14.86
CA SER A 176 11.34 -17.28 15.60
C SER A 176 12.26 -18.50 15.47
N THR A 177 11.81 -19.59 14.84
CA THR A 177 12.53 -20.84 14.61
C THR A 177 13.30 -20.92 13.29
N THR A 178 13.17 -19.94 12.38
CA THR A 178 13.89 -19.94 11.09
C THR A 178 15.31 -19.38 11.20
N THR A 179 16.21 -20.13 11.83
CA THR A 179 17.67 -19.95 11.70
C THR A 179 18.19 -20.78 10.53
N SER A 180 18.09 -20.29 9.28
CA SER A 180 19.04 -20.68 8.21
C SER A 180 18.88 -19.90 6.91
N THR A 181 20.01 -19.34 6.46
CA THR A 181 20.37 -18.85 5.10
C THR A 181 19.84 -17.49 4.63
N ASN A 182 20.77 -16.74 4.01
CA ASN A 182 20.84 -15.36 3.48
C ASN A 182 19.56 -14.67 2.91
N THR A 183 18.43 -15.35 2.79
CA THR A 183 17.15 -14.76 2.38
C THR A 183 16.24 -14.43 3.55
N SER A 184 16.67 -14.78 4.77
CA SER A 184 16.13 -14.23 6.01
C SER A 184 16.50 -12.75 6.23
N GLU A 185 17.57 -12.23 5.62
CA GLU A 185 18.11 -10.91 5.99
C GLU A 185 17.20 -9.73 5.57
N PRO A 186 16.69 -9.60 4.33
CA PRO A 186 15.79 -8.51 3.98
C PRO A 186 14.45 -8.57 4.73
N ILE A 187 13.83 -9.76 4.81
CA ILE A 187 12.55 -9.95 5.49
C ILE A 187 12.68 -9.66 6.99
N TYR A 188 13.76 -10.14 7.63
CA TYR A 188 14.05 -9.82 9.02
C TYR A 188 14.33 -8.33 9.23
N GLY A 189 15.08 -7.69 8.32
CA GLY A 189 15.33 -6.26 8.35
C GLY A 189 14.04 -5.45 8.29
N ILE A 190 13.11 -5.84 7.41
CA ILE A 190 11.77 -5.26 7.30
C ILE A 190 10.98 -5.44 8.60
N TRP A 191 10.95 -6.66 9.13
CA TRP A 191 10.25 -6.99 10.39
C TRP A 191 10.80 -6.21 11.60
N SER A 192 12.12 -6.17 11.73
CA SER A 192 12.81 -5.46 12.81
C SER A 192 12.51 -3.96 12.75
N THR A 193 12.56 -3.39 11.53
CA THR A 193 12.23 -1.98 11.29
C THR A 193 10.77 -1.69 11.61
N ALA A 194 9.83 -2.55 11.20
CA ALA A 194 8.41 -2.41 11.54
C ALA A 194 8.15 -2.45 13.05
N LYS A 195 8.79 -3.37 13.78
CA LYS A 195 8.70 -3.45 15.25
C LYS A 195 9.25 -2.19 15.91
N GLN A 196 10.44 -1.73 15.49
CA GLN A 196 11.07 -0.53 16.02
C GLN A 196 10.23 0.72 15.78
N LEU A 197 9.76 0.94 14.55
CA LEU A 197 8.92 2.09 14.23
C LEU A 197 7.59 2.06 14.98
N THR A 198 7.04 0.87 15.23
CA THR A 198 5.83 0.76 16.04
C THR A 198 6.07 1.24 17.46
N ALA A 199 7.17 0.83 18.10
CA ALA A 199 7.52 1.31 19.45
C ALA A 199 7.63 2.85 19.48
N LEU A 200 8.35 3.44 18.52
CA LEU A 200 8.49 4.90 18.40
C LEU A 200 7.15 5.61 18.17
N SER A 201 6.26 4.99 17.38
CA SER A 201 4.92 5.54 17.13
C SER A 201 4.06 5.54 18.38
N LEU A 202 4.10 4.46 19.17
CA LEU A 202 3.36 4.35 20.43
C LEU A 202 3.90 5.31 21.50
N GLU A 203 5.21 5.53 21.54
CA GLU A 203 5.84 6.56 22.37
C GLU A 203 5.40 7.97 22.00
N GLN A 204 5.38 8.29 20.69
CA GLN A 204 4.90 9.58 20.18
C GLN A 204 3.41 9.81 20.51
N LEU A 205 2.63 8.74 20.57
CA LEU A 205 1.22 8.75 20.98
C LEU A 205 1.01 8.64 22.50
N GLN A 206 2.08 8.58 23.30
CA GLN A 206 2.04 8.44 24.77
C GLN A 206 1.23 7.21 25.24
N MET A 207 1.25 6.12 24.48
CA MET A 207 0.46 4.92 24.76
C MET A 207 1.30 3.84 25.45
N SER A 208 0.78 3.29 26.56
CA SER A 208 1.39 2.15 27.24
C SER A 208 1.30 0.90 26.35
N HIS A 209 2.41 0.20 26.12
CA HIS A 209 2.42 -0.92 25.18
C HIS A 209 3.26 -2.11 25.65
N ARG A 210 2.88 -3.31 25.16
CA ARG A 210 3.74 -4.49 25.08
C ARG A 210 3.68 -4.99 23.64
N LEU A 211 4.80 -4.94 22.95
CA LEU A 211 4.90 -5.49 21.59
C LEU A 211 5.11 -7.00 21.68
N SER A 212 4.39 -7.75 20.85
CA SER A 212 4.70 -9.17 20.63
C SER A 212 6.09 -9.29 19.98
N ASP A 213 6.79 -10.39 20.25
CA ASP A 213 8.05 -10.70 19.57
C ASP A 213 7.85 -11.27 18.17
N ALA A 214 6.65 -11.70 17.82
CA ALA A 214 6.26 -12.05 16.46
C ALA A 214 4.74 -11.93 16.34
N PRO A 215 4.19 -10.96 15.59
CA PRO A 215 2.76 -10.86 15.39
C PRO A 215 2.36 -11.95 14.40
N ASP A 216 1.37 -12.78 14.77
CA ASP A 216 0.74 -13.66 13.81
C ASP A 216 -0.10 -12.79 12.86
N LEU A 217 0.34 -12.66 11.61
CA LEU A 217 -0.33 -11.81 10.62
C LEU A 217 -1.68 -12.40 10.20
N ARG A 218 -1.95 -13.68 10.50
CA ARG A 218 -3.24 -14.34 10.26
C ARG A 218 -4.22 -14.15 11.43
N ALA A 219 -3.76 -13.64 12.58
CA ALA A 219 -4.62 -13.43 13.74
C ALA A 219 -5.58 -12.24 13.59
N LEU A 220 -5.31 -11.33 12.64
CA LEU A 220 -6.14 -10.17 12.36
C LEU A 220 -6.69 -10.24 10.93
N THR A 221 -7.94 -9.81 10.78
CA THR A 221 -8.55 -9.72 9.46
C THR A 221 -8.04 -8.48 8.72
N THR A 222 -7.43 -8.67 7.55
CA THR A 222 -6.94 -7.57 6.70
C THR A 222 -7.75 -7.49 5.41
N SER A 223 -8.26 -6.31 5.07
CA SER A 223 -8.86 -6.01 3.77
C SER A 223 -7.92 -5.17 2.90
N ILE A 224 -7.91 -5.46 1.60
CA ILE A 224 -7.12 -4.71 0.60
C ILE A 224 -8.04 -3.87 -0.28
N SER A 225 -7.56 -2.69 -0.66
CA SER A 225 -8.14 -1.86 -1.73
C SER A 225 -7.04 -1.30 -2.62
N TYR A 226 -7.38 -0.92 -3.85
CA TYR A 226 -6.42 -0.37 -4.81
C TYR A 226 -6.77 1.07 -5.20
N LEU A 227 -5.74 1.90 -5.31
CA LEU A 227 -5.86 3.28 -5.81
C LEU A 227 -4.90 3.49 -6.99
N LEU A 228 -5.46 3.57 -8.19
CA LEU A 228 -4.70 3.67 -9.44
C LEU A 228 -4.87 5.07 -10.02
N VAL A 229 -3.86 5.92 -9.86
CA VAL A 229 -3.90 7.29 -10.38
C VAL A 229 -3.16 7.36 -11.71
N SER A 230 -3.84 7.81 -12.76
CA SER A 230 -3.33 7.89 -14.14
C SER A 230 -2.67 6.58 -14.61
N PRO A 231 -3.42 5.45 -14.63
CA PRO A 231 -2.84 4.16 -14.94
C PRO A 231 -2.30 4.10 -16.37
N LEU A 232 -1.12 3.49 -16.52
CA LEU A 232 -0.50 3.29 -17.82
C LEU A 232 -1.01 1.99 -18.44
N LEU A 233 -1.68 2.08 -19.58
CA LEU A 233 -2.16 0.93 -20.34
C LEU A 233 -1.22 0.60 -21.52
N PRO A 234 -1.33 -0.61 -22.10
CA PRO A 234 -0.61 -0.93 -23.33
C PRO A 234 -0.90 0.11 -24.44
N PRO A 235 0.10 0.47 -25.27
CA PRO A 235 1.44 -0.10 -25.36
C PRO A 235 2.47 0.52 -24.40
N ILE A 236 2.14 1.59 -23.68
CA ILE A 236 3.11 2.32 -22.85
C ILE A 236 3.57 1.47 -21.68
N SER A 237 2.64 0.80 -21.00
CA SER A 237 3.01 -0.13 -19.93
C SER A 237 3.91 -1.25 -20.44
N GLN A 238 3.64 -1.79 -21.63
CA GLN A 238 4.47 -2.83 -22.23
C GLN A 238 5.86 -2.32 -22.64
N LEU A 239 5.98 -1.08 -23.12
CA LEU A 239 7.26 -0.46 -23.44
C LEU A 239 8.10 -0.26 -22.17
N LEU A 240 7.47 0.22 -21.10
CA LEU A 240 8.14 0.47 -19.82
C LEU A 240 8.53 -0.81 -19.07
N THR A 241 7.91 -1.94 -19.41
CA THR A 241 8.23 -3.25 -18.82
C THR A 241 8.90 -4.22 -19.81
N LEU A 242 9.27 -3.77 -21.01
CA LEU A 242 9.80 -4.60 -22.11
C LEU A 242 8.96 -5.86 -22.38
N PHE A 243 7.64 -5.73 -22.40
CA PHE A 243 6.69 -6.83 -22.60
C PHE A 243 6.84 -7.98 -21.58
N SER A 244 7.49 -7.72 -20.45
CA SER A 244 7.70 -8.73 -19.42
C SER A 244 6.40 -9.04 -18.68
N THR A 245 6.15 -10.32 -18.43
CA THR A 245 5.18 -10.73 -17.41
C THR A 245 5.78 -10.39 -16.04
N LEU A 246 5.15 -9.47 -15.32
CA LEU A 246 5.58 -9.11 -13.97
C LEU A 246 5.30 -10.27 -13.01
N SER A 247 6.36 -10.99 -12.66
CA SER A 247 6.37 -11.99 -11.62
C SER A 247 7.63 -11.85 -10.79
N LEU A 248 7.50 -12.10 -9.48
CA LEU A 248 8.59 -11.96 -8.54
C LEU A 248 9.21 -13.34 -8.25
N LYS A 249 10.51 -13.48 -8.50
CA LYS A 249 11.29 -14.65 -8.07
C LYS A 249 12.05 -14.28 -6.80
N VAL A 250 11.62 -14.78 -5.65
CA VAL A 250 12.37 -14.65 -4.40
C VAL A 250 13.05 -15.97 -4.13
N LYS A 251 14.34 -15.94 -3.77
CA LYS A 251 15.10 -17.15 -3.45
C LYS A 251 14.76 -17.63 -2.03
N ILE A 252 13.58 -18.21 -1.80
CA ILE A 252 13.24 -18.76 -0.48
C ILE A 252 13.67 -20.23 -0.44
N GLY A 253 14.72 -20.54 0.33
CA GLY A 253 15.00 -21.86 0.93
C GLY A 253 15.13 -23.12 0.05
N THR A 254 14.80 -23.09 -1.24
CA THR A 254 14.89 -24.23 -2.16
C THR A 254 15.85 -23.93 -3.31
N PRO A 255 16.62 -24.93 -3.80
CA PRO A 255 17.59 -24.76 -4.89
C PRO A 255 16.95 -24.27 -6.21
N GLU A 256 15.64 -24.48 -6.36
CA GLU A 256 14.78 -23.79 -7.32
C GLU A 256 14.05 -22.67 -6.56
N GLY A 257 14.44 -21.41 -6.73
CA GLY A 257 13.83 -20.31 -5.97
C GLY A 257 12.31 -20.29 -6.07
N SER A 258 11.62 -20.11 -4.94
CA SER A 258 10.16 -20.05 -4.87
C SER A 258 9.61 -18.93 -5.75
N HIS A 259 8.75 -19.30 -6.71
CA HIS A 259 8.03 -18.33 -7.53
C HIS A 259 6.88 -17.76 -6.69
N ILE A 260 6.88 -16.45 -6.43
CA ILE A 260 5.76 -15.79 -5.77
C ILE A 260 4.68 -15.57 -6.84
N PRO A 261 3.54 -16.27 -6.78
CA PRO A 261 2.50 -16.11 -7.77
C PRO A 261 1.91 -14.70 -7.65
N CYS A 262 2.18 -13.87 -8.65
CA CYS A 262 1.47 -12.60 -8.81
C CYS A 262 0.19 -12.91 -9.60
N ALA A 263 -0.96 -12.84 -8.95
CA ALA A 263 -2.23 -13.04 -9.62
C ALA A 263 -2.43 -11.97 -10.70
N ARG A 264 -3.16 -12.29 -11.77
CA ARG A 264 -3.39 -11.34 -12.87
C ARG A 264 -3.99 -10.04 -12.29
N PRO A 265 -3.43 -8.86 -12.61
CA PRO A 265 -3.88 -7.58 -12.07
C PRO A 265 -5.39 -7.40 -12.13
N ALA A 266 -5.97 -7.74 -13.29
CA ALA A 266 -7.39 -7.60 -13.54
C ALA A 266 -8.27 -8.49 -12.66
N ASP A 267 -7.76 -9.61 -12.13
CA ASP A 267 -8.53 -10.47 -11.24
C ASP A 267 -8.54 -9.85 -9.83
N GLN A 268 -7.37 -9.43 -9.33
CA GLN A 268 -7.25 -8.79 -8.01
C GLN A 268 -8.02 -7.46 -7.93
N GLN A 269 -7.86 -6.58 -8.91
CA GLN A 269 -8.50 -5.27 -8.91
C GLN A 269 -10.02 -5.34 -9.04
N SER A 270 -10.55 -6.37 -9.69
CA SER A 270 -12.00 -6.56 -9.80
C SER A 270 -12.61 -7.06 -8.50
N THR A 271 -11.93 -7.94 -7.76
CA THR A 271 -12.48 -8.53 -6.53
C THR A 271 -12.36 -7.62 -5.29
N HIS A 272 -11.42 -6.67 -5.31
CA HIS A 272 -11.22 -5.70 -4.25
C HIS A 272 -11.86 -4.35 -4.60
N HIS A 273 -12.16 -3.54 -3.58
CA HIS A 273 -12.48 -2.15 -3.82
C HIS A 273 -11.32 -1.46 -4.52
N THR A 274 -11.57 -0.98 -5.74
CA THR A 274 -10.54 -0.35 -6.56
C THR A 274 -11.07 0.95 -7.13
N LEU A 275 -10.28 2.01 -7.03
CA LEU A 275 -10.53 3.26 -7.74
C LEU A 275 -9.45 3.49 -8.79
N ALA A 276 -9.84 3.64 -10.05
CA ALA A 276 -9.03 4.26 -11.08
C ALA A 276 -9.40 5.74 -11.26
N LEU A 277 -8.42 6.63 -11.08
CA LEU A 277 -8.61 8.07 -11.17
C LEU A 277 -7.72 8.62 -12.29
N PHE A 278 -8.32 9.19 -13.34
CA PHE A 278 -7.57 9.68 -14.50
C PHE A 278 -8.23 10.89 -15.14
N GLY A 279 -7.43 11.67 -15.85
CA GLY A 279 -7.89 12.86 -16.56
C GLY A 279 -8.34 12.56 -18.00
N ASP A 280 -9.23 13.39 -18.53
CA ASP A 280 -9.68 13.30 -19.93
C ASP A 280 -8.69 13.90 -20.95
N GLN A 281 -7.65 14.60 -20.48
CA GLN A 281 -6.56 15.16 -21.29
C GLN A 281 -5.23 14.45 -21.05
N ASP A 282 -5.24 13.19 -20.58
CA ASP A 282 -4.04 12.40 -20.39
C ASP A 282 -3.35 12.10 -21.74
N THR A 283 -2.14 12.62 -21.91
CA THR A 283 -1.35 12.49 -23.14
C THR A 283 -0.56 11.19 -23.23
N PHE A 284 -0.43 10.45 -22.13
CA PHE A 284 0.22 9.14 -22.12
C PHE A 284 -0.81 8.09 -22.52
N THR A 285 -1.86 7.91 -21.72
CA THR A 285 -2.92 6.96 -22.05
C THR A 285 -4.20 7.73 -22.37
N SER A 286 -4.69 7.62 -23.61
CA SER A 286 -5.88 8.36 -24.02
C SER A 286 -7.11 7.97 -23.20
N VAL A 287 -8.01 8.93 -23.01
CA VAL A 287 -9.25 8.75 -22.24
C VAL A 287 -10.10 7.61 -22.80
N GLU A 288 -10.18 7.44 -24.13
CA GLU A 288 -10.99 6.38 -24.74
C GLU A 288 -10.45 4.98 -24.40
N LYS A 289 -9.12 4.85 -24.22
CA LYS A 289 -8.51 3.58 -23.78
C LYS A 289 -8.77 3.34 -22.30
N LEU A 290 -8.62 4.37 -21.47
CA LEU A 290 -8.85 4.28 -20.04
C LEU A 290 -10.30 3.99 -19.70
N GLU A 291 -11.25 4.64 -20.37
CA GLU A 291 -12.68 4.38 -20.23
C GLU A 291 -13.06 3.00 -20.71
N ARG A 292 -12.54 2.54 -21.87
CA ARG A 292 -12.78 1.17 -22.35
C ARG A 292 -12.28 0.13 -21.35
N TRP A 293 -11.02 0.24 -20.93
CA TRP A 293 -10.44 -0.68 -19.94
C TRP A 293 -11.20 -0.65 -18.61
N SER A 294 -11.56 0.54 -18.13
CA SER A 294 -12.32 0.69 -16.89
C SER A 294 -13.72 0.10 -17.02
N GLY A 295 -14.36 0.28 -18.17
CA GLY A 295 -15.64 -0.34 -18.51
C GLY A 295 -15.54 -1.87 -18.45
N ASP A 296 -14.52 -2.46 -19.07
CA ASP A 296 -14.29 -3.91 -19.01
C ASP A 296 -14.10 -4.41 -17.57
N MET A 297 -13.38 -3.65 -16.74
CA MET A 297 -13.17 -3.95 -15.32
C MET A 297 -14.44 -3.87 -14.48
N VAL A 298 -15.31 -2.88 -14.72
CA VAL A 298 -16.60 -2.73 -14.04
C VAL A 298 -17.56 -3.87 -14.41
N HIS A 299 -17.57 -4.32 -15.67
CA HIS A 299 -18.49 -5.37 -16.14
C HIS A 299 -18.06 -6.79 -15.73
N LYS A 300 -16.91 -6.96 -15.08
CA LYS A 300 -16.53 -8.26 -14.52
C LYS A 300 -17.53 -8.72 -13.45
N PRO A 301 -17.84 -10.03 -13.37
CA PRO A 301 -18.73 -10.56 -12.33
C PRO A 301 -18.23 -10.19 -10.93
N CYS A 302 -19.15 -9.71 -10.08
CA CYS A 302 -18.87 -9.29 -8.70
C CYS A 302 -17.80 -8.20 -8.57
N SER A 303 -17.56 -7.41 -9.62
CA SER A 303 -16.55 -6.35 -9.59
C SER A 303 -16.90 -5.25 -8.60
N ARG A 304 -15.91 -4.85 -7.78
CA ARG A 304 -15.96 -3.67 -6.89
C ARG A 304 -15.11 -2.53 -7.45
N PHE A 305 -14.72 -2.64 -8.71
CA PHE A 305 -13.95 -1.64 -9.43
C PHE A 305 -14.81 -0.41 -9.74
N GLN A 306 -14.25 0.76 -9.52
CA GLN A 306 -14.82 2.03 -9.90
C GLN A 306 -13.77 2.87 -10.62
N PHE A 307 -14.22 3.77 -11.49
CA PHE A 307 -13.36 4.77 -12.06
C PHE A 307 -14.00 6.16 -12.00
N ARG A 308 -13.16 7.19 -12.05
CA ARG A 308 -13.56 8.59 -12.11
C ARG A 308 -12.69 9.30 -13.16
N VAL A 309 -13.36 9.88 -14.16
CA VAL A 309 -12.74 10.72 -15.18
C VAL A 309 -12.80 12.17 -14.70
N ILE A 310 -11.64 12.82 -14.60
CA ILE A 310 -11.55 14.21 -14.15
C ILE A 310 -11.44 15.13 -15.34
N ASN A 311 -12.50 15.91 -15.56
CA ASN A 311 -12.55 16.83 -16.68
C ASN A 311 -11.46 17.90 -16.61
N GLY A 312 -10.82 18.13 -17.75
CA GLY A 312 -9.73 19.08 -17.93
C GLY A 312 -8.44 18.72 -17.21
N ALA A 313 -8.28 17.47 -16.76
CA ALA A 313 -7.05 17.01 -16.12
C ALA A 313 -6.16 16.26 -17.12
N GLY A 314 -4.88 16.58 -17.11
CA GLY A 314 -3.85 15.83 -17.82
C GLY A 314 -3.18 14.83 -16.89
N HIS A 315 -2.12 14.16 -17.40
CA HIS A 315 -1.41 13.13 -16.65
C HIS A 315 -0.75 13.67 -15.36
N PHE A 316 -0.28 14.92 -15.40
CA PHE A 316 0.45 15.55 -14.29
C PHE A 316 -0.44 16.39 -13.36
N TRP A 317 -1.76 16.46 -13.61
CA TRP A 317 -2.73 17.14 -12.75
C TRP A 317 -2.47 18.63 -12.49
N ARG A 318 -1.77 19.32 -13.39
CA ARG A 318 -1.37 20.74 -13.23
C ARG A 318 -2.43 21.72 -13.71
N GLU A 319 -3.45 21.24 -14.40
CA GLU A 319 -4.49 22.05 -14.99
C GLU A 319 -5.38 22.68 -13.91
N ASN A 320 -5.96 23.84 -14.22
CA ASN A 320 -6.70 24.61 -13.24
C ASN A 320 -7.88 23.81 -12.64
N GLY A 321 -7.85 23.65 -11.32
CA GLY A 321 -8.86 22.90 -10.56
C GLY A 321 -8.84 21.38 -10.76
N ALA A 322 -7.91 20.82 -11.55
CA ALA A 322 -7.79 19.38 -11.75
C ALA A 322 -7.54 18.67 -10.41
N GLU A 323 -6.56 19.15 -9.65
CA GLU A 323 -6.25 18.65 -8.31
C GLU A 323 -7.46 18.72 -7.37
N VAL A 324 -8.19 19.84 -7.34
CA VAL A 324 -9.37 20.01 -6.47
C VAL A 324 -10.46 18.98 -6.81
N ARG A 325 -10.71 18.76 -8.11
CA ARG A 325 -11.67 17.74 -8.56
C ARG A 325 -11.20 16.32 -8.24
N ALA A 326 -9.90 16.06 -8.38
CA ALA A 326 -9.28 14.77 -8.03
C ALA A 326 -9.41 14.46 -6.54
N ARG A 327 -9.08 15.43 -5.67
CA ARG A 327 -9.24 15.34 -4.22
C ARG A 327 -10.70 15.02 -3.85
N ARG A 328 -11.67 15.73 -4.43
CA ARG A 328 -13.09 15.48 -4.19
C ARG A 328 -13.51 14.07 -4.59
N ALA A 329 -13.11 13.61 -5.77
CA ALA A 329 -13.42 12.25 -6.23
C ALA A 329 -12.81 11.17 -5.30
N LEU A 330 -11.58 11.40 -4.82
CA LEU A 330 -10.93 10.52 -3.85
C LEU A 330 -11.67 10.51 -2.50
N GLN A 331 -12.05 11.68 -1.98
CA GLN A 331 -12.83 11.79 -0.74
C GLN A 331 -14.18 11.07 -0.82
N GLU A 332 -14.87 11.19 -1.96
CA GLU A 332 -16.15 10.50 -2.20
C GLU A 332 -15.96 8.98 -2.17
N TRP A 333 -14.95 8.45 -2.88
CA TRP A 333 -14.65 7.01 -2.86
C TRP A 333 -14.24 6.50 -1.48
N LEU A 334 -13.42 7.27 -0.73
CA LEU A 334 -13.00 6.89 0.61
C LEU A 334 -14.21 6.71 1.54
N ARG A 335 -15.23 7.57 1.45
CA ARG A 335 -16.46 7.43 2.24
C ARG A 335 -17.25 6.16 1.92
N GLU A 336 -17.12 5.62 0.71
CA GLU A 336 -17.84 4.42 0.28
C GLU A 336 -17.19 3.12 0.79
N ILE A 337 -15.88 3.12 1.01
CA ILE A 337 -15.13 1.90 1.39
C ILE A 337 -14.93 1.76 2.91
N TRP A 338 -15.45 2.71 3.70
CA TRP A 338 -15.28 2.80 5.16
C TRP A 338 -16.44 2.27 6.01
#